data_AF-A0A3D3P9E5-F1
#
_entry.id   AF-A0A3D3P9E5-F1
#
_cell.length_a   1.000
_cell.length_b   1.000
_cell.length_c   1.000
_cell.angle_alpha   90.00
_cell.angle_beta   90.00
_cell.angle_gamma   90.00
#
_symmetry.space_group_name_H-M   'P 1'
#
loop_
_entity.id
_entity.type
_entity.pdbx_description
1 polymer ?
#
loop_
_entity_poly.entity_id
_entity_poly.type
_entity_poly.pdbx_seq_one_letter_code
_entity_poly.pdbx_strand_id
1 'polypeptide(L)'
;AANFPFCTIEPNVGVITVPDERLTKLAELVVPNRIVPNNIEIVDIAGLVKGASQGEGLGNQFLGNIRATNAIIHVLRCFDDGNVVHVDGSVDPVRDKEIIDTELQLKDLDTV
;
A
#
# COMPACT_ATOMS: atom_id res chain seq x y z
N ALA A 1 21.42 5.38 17.45
CA ALA A 1 20.21 5.31 16.61
C ALA A 1 20.15 3.92 16.02
N ALA A 2 19.06 3.18 16.23
CA ALA A 2 18.87 1.83 15.71
C ALA A 2 18.03 1.90 14.43
N ASN A 3 18.55 1.34 13.33
CA ASN A 3 17.84 1.20 12.05
C ASN A 3 16.75 0.14 12.21
N PHE A 4 15.56 0.52 12.68
CA PHE A 4 14.36 -0.29 12.52
C PHE A 4 13.65 0.19 11.23
N PRO A 5 13.54 -0.64 10.17
CA PRO A 5 13.02 -0.20 8.88
C PRO A 5 11.51 0.13 8.88
N PHE A 6 10.81 -0.02 10.01
CA PHE A 6 9.34 -0.13 10.03
C PHE A 6 8.66 0.71 11.11
N CYS A 7 9.28 1.78 11.61
CA CYS A 7 8.63 2.64 12.60
C CYS A 7 7.99 3.88 11.96
N THR A 8 6.81 3.70 11.36
CA THR A 8 5.82 4.77 11.20
C THR A 8 4.56 4.35 11.94
N ILE A 9 4.29 5.00 13.08
CA ILE A 9 3.17 4.69 13.99
C ILE A 9 1.86 5.27 13.44
N GLU A 10 1.93 6.35 12.65
CA GLU A 10 0.79 6.90 11.92
C GLU A 10 0.96 6.64 10.42
N PRO A 11 -0.08 6.16 9.71
CA PRO A 11 -0.02 5.98 8.27
C PRO A 11 0.17 7.33 7.58
N ASN A 12 1.08 7.43 6.61
CA ASN A 12 1.14 8.65 5.80
C ASN A 12 -0.07 8.66 4.87
N VAL A 13 -0.90 9.71 4.94
CA VAL A 13 -2.08 9.86 4.08
C VAL A 13 -1.82 10.94 3.04
N GLY A 14 -1.93 10.59 1.77
CA GLY A 14 -1.91 11.49 0.63
C GLY A 14 -3.28 11.61 -0.03
N VAL A 15 -3.65 12.81 -0.46
CA VAL A 15 -4.88 13.02 -1.25
C VAL A 15 -4.49 13.33 -2.69
N ILE A 16 -5.04 12.58 -3.65
CA ILE A 16 -4.81 12.79 -5.07
C ILE A 16 -6.13 13.04 -5.80
N THR A 17 -6.09 13.94 -6.78
CA THR A 17 -7.24 14.18 -7.67
C THR A 17 -7.29 13.11 -8.77
N VAL A 18 -8.48 12.64 -9.09
CA VAL A 18 -8.69 11.64 -10.16
C VAL A 18 -8.58 12.34 -11.51
N PRO A 19 -7.63 11.94 -12.39
CA PRO A 19 -7.57 12.46 -13.75
C PRO A 19 -8.79 11.96 -14.53
N ASP A 20 -9.61 12.89 -15.03
CA ASP A 20 -10.82 12.56 -15.79
C ASP A 20 -10.98 13.51 -17.00
N GLU A 21 -10.70 12.99 -18.20
CA GLU A 21 -10.84 13.74 -19.45
C GLU A 21 -12.27 14.22 -19.72
N ARG A 22 -13.28 13.55 -19.13
CA ARG A 22 -14.69 13.94 -19.30
C ARG A 22 -14.97 15.26 -18.60
N LEU A 23 -14.36 15.50 -17.44
CA LEU A 23 -14.46 16.78 -16.73
C LEU A 23 -13.86 17.91 -17.58
N THR A 24 -12.72 17.65 -18.23
CA THR A 24 -12.08 18.62 -19.13
C THR A 24 -12.99 18.96 -20.31
N LYS A 25 -13.54 17.94 -20.99
CA LYS A 25 -14.47 18.13 -22.12
C LYS A 25 -15.73 18.89 -21.71
N LEU A 26 -16.30 18.61 -20.54
CA LEU A 26 -17.45 19.36 -20.03
C LEU A 26 -17.09 20.83 -19.76
N ALA A 27 -15.91 21.08 -19.17
CA ALA A 27 -15.47 22.42 -18.88
C ALA A 27 -15.28 23.27 -20.14
N GLU A 28 -14.85 22.67 -21.25
CA GLU A 28 -14.78 23.33 -22.56
C GLU A 28 -16.17 23.71 -23.11
N LEU A 29 -17.18 22.88 -22.86
CA LEU A 29 -18.55 23.10 -23.37
C LEU A 29 -19.33 24.14 -22.55
N VAL A 30 -19.20 24.12 -21.22
CA VAL A 30 -20.04 24.92 -20.31
C VAL A 30 -19.31 26.07 -19.62
N VAL A 31 -17.97 26.16 -19.77
CA VAL A 31 -17.10 27.23 -19.24
C VAL A 31 -17.45 27.60 -17.77
N PRO A 32 -17.29 26.65 -16.83
CA PRO A 32 -17.68 26.88 -15.45
C PRO A 32 -16.66 27.78 -14.74
N ASN A 33 -17.08 28.48 -13.69
CA ASN A 33 -16.18 29.28 -12.85
C ASN A 33 -15.12 28.44 -12.12
N ARG A 34 -15.36 27.13 -11.94
CA ARG A 34 -14.45 26.19 -11.28
C ARG A 34 -14.73 24.75 -11.70
N ILE A 35 -13.68 23.97 -11.88
CA ILE A 35 -13.73 22.50 -12.03
C ILE A 35 -13.39 21.88 -10.67
N VAL A 36 -14.18 20.90 -10.21
CA VAL A 36 -13.93 20.18 -8.96
C VAL A 36 -13.79 18.69 -9.29
N PRO A 37 -12.55 18.14 -9.32
CA PRO A 37 -12.34 16.73 -9.56
C PRO A 37 -12.73 15.89 -8.34
N ASN A 38 -12.93 14.59 -8.57
CA ASN A 38 -13.02 13.63 -7.47
C ASN A 38 -11.63 13.42 -6.84
N ASN A 39 -11.61 13.03 -5.56
CA ASN A 39 -10.37 12.76 -4.83
C ASN A 39 -10.30 11.30 -4.40
N ILE A 40 -9.09 10.77 -4.29
CA ILE A 40 -8.76 9.47 -3.68
C ILE A 40 -7.75 9.71 -2.56
N GLU A 41 -7.97 9.06 -1.43
CA GLU A 41 -7.01 9.01 -0.34
C GLU A 41 -6.13 7.77 -0.51
N ILE A 42 -4.81 7.96 -0.48
CA ILE A 42 -3.81 6.91 -0.53
C ILE A 42 -3.13 6.86 0.83
N VAL A 43 -3.18 5.69 1.44
CA VAL A 43 -2.55 5.43 2.73
C VAL A 43 -1.27 4.63 2.48
N ASP A 44 -0.14 5.16 2.92
CA ASP A 44 1.14 4.45 2.95
C ASP A 44 1.17 3.53 4.15
N ILE A 45 1.23 2.22 3.88
CA ILE A 45 1.23 1.18 4.91
C ILE A 45 2.63 0.57 4.98
N ALA A 46 3.26 0.64 6.15
CA ALA A 46 4.62 0.12 6.38
C ALA A 46 4.75 -1.35 5.96
N GLY A 47 5.82 -1.76 5.26
CA GLY A 47 5.90 -3.07 4.60
C GLY A 47 5.69 -4.31 5.50
N LEU A 48 5.01 -5.33 4.96
CA LEU A 48 4.81 -6.63 5.59
C LEU A 48 6.08 -7.47 5.53
N VAL A 49 6.36 -8.20 6.61
CA VAL A 49 7.39 -9.26 6.62
C VAL A 49 6.75 -10.62 6.85
N LYS A 50 7.41 -11.67 6.38
CA LYS A 50 7.00 -13.07 6.60
C LYS A 50 6.78 -13.33 8.09
N GLY A 51 5.67 -13.98 8.44
CA GLY A 51 5.30 -14.30 9.83
C GLY A 51 4.47 -13.24 10.54
N ALA A 52 4.08 -12.15 9.87
CA ALA A 52 3.22 -11.13 10.44
C ALA A 52 1.84 -11.67 10.88
N SER A 53 1.36 -12.75 10.27
CA SER A 53 0.12 -13.40 10.69
C SER A 53 0.22 -14.09 12.05
N GLN A 54 1.41 -14.44 12.55
CA GLN A 54 1.55 -15.14 13.83
C GLN A 54 1.42 -14.22 15.05
N GLY A 55 1.22 -12.91 14.85
CA GLY A 55 0.84 -11.98 15.92
C GLY A 55 2.00 -11.44 16.78
N GLU A 56 3.25 -11.75 16.44
CA GLU A 56 4.41 -11.12 17.10
C GLU A 56 4.69 -9.72 16.51
N GLY A 57 4.36 -8.66 17.28
CA GLY A 57 4.81 -7.29 17.01
C GLY A 57 4.03 -6.49 15.95
N LEU A 58 4.76 -5.75 15.10
CA LEU A 58 4.22 -4.74 14.16
C LEU A 58 3.25 -5.30 13.10
N GLY A 59 3.26 -6.62 12.86
CA GLY A 59 2.40 -7.28 11.87
C GLY A 59 0.90 -7.10 12.14
N ASN A 60 0.47 -7.12 13.40
CA ASN A 60 -0.96 -6.93 13.74
C ASN A 60 -1.44 -5.49 13.52
N GLN A 61 -0.59 -4.49 13.78
CA GLN A 61 -0.93 -3.09 13.52
C GLN A 61 -1.04 -2.82 12.00
N PHE A 62 -0.16 -3.43 11.22
CA PHE A 62 -0.21 -3.40 9.76
C PHE A 62 -1.52 -3.94 9.19
N LEU A 63 -1.93 -5.14 9.64
CA LEU A 63 -3.17 -5.77 9.18
C LEU A 63 -4.41 -4.96 9.59
N GLY A 64 -4.36 -4.29 10.74
CA GLY A 64 -5.38 -3.34 11.16
C GLY A 64 -5.51 -2.16 10.18
N ASN A 65 -4.38 -1.60 9.73
CA ASN A 65 -4.38 -0.52 8.74
C ASN A 65 -4.92 -0.98 7.39
N ILE A 66 -4.58 -2.20 6.93
CA ILE A 66 -5.15 -2.77 5.70
C ILE A 66 -6.68 -2.92 5.81
N ARG A 67 -7.20 -3.37 6.96
CA ARG A 67 -8.65 -3.50 7.16
C ARG A 67 -9.40 -2.17 7.11
N ALA A 68 -8.71 -1.07 7.37
CA ALA A 68 -9.27 0.27 7.30
C ALA A 68 -9.30 0.85 5.87
N THR A 69 -8.70 0.19 4.87
CA THR A 69 -8.71 0.63 3.47
C THR A 69 -9.69 -0.18 2.62
N ASN A 70 -10.08 0.39 1.48
CA ASN A 70 -11.02 -0.26 0.55
C ASN A 70 -10.33 -1.02 -0.60
N ALA A 71 -9.06 -0.71 -0.85
CA ALA A 71 -8.25 -1.31 -1.90
C ALA A 71 -6.77 -1.29 -1.50
N ILE A 72 -6.01 -2.25 -2.01
CA ILE A 72 -4.57 -2.38 -1.75
C ILE A 72 -3.82 -2.15 -3.06
N ILE A 73 -2.84 -1.25 -3.04
CA ILE A 73 -1.86 -1.10 -4.13
C ILE A 73 -0.63 -1.90 -3.71
N HIS A 74 -0.45 -3.07 -4.32
CA HIS A 74 0.66 -3.95 -4.01
C HIS A 74 1.87 -3.61 -4.90
N VAL A 75 2.85 -2.93 -4.31
CA VAL A 75 4.08 -2.54 -5.01
C VAL A 75 5.12 -3.65 -4.89
N LEU A 76 5.55 -4.19 -6.05
CA LEU A 76 6.55 -5.25 -6.12
C LEU A 76 7.86 -4.71 -6.69
N ARG A 77 8.99 -5.14 -6.10
CA ARG A 77 10.31 -4.81 -6.62
C ARG A 77 10.63 -5.69 -7.83
N CYS A 78 10.69 -5.09 -9.01
CA CYS A 78 11.03 -5.78 -10.27
C CYS A 78 12.38 -5.31 -10.84
N PHE A 79 13.31 -4.92 -9.97
CA PHE A 79 14.64 -4.44 -10.37
C PHE A 79 15.71 -4.86 -9.36
N ASP A 80 16.90 -5.14 -9.88
CA ASP A 80 18.10 -5.40 -9.08
C ASP A 80 18.86 -4.09 -8.83
N ASP A 81 19.27 -3.87 -7.59
CA ASP A 81 20.15 -2.76 -7.19
C ASP A 81 21.00 -3.23 -6.01
N GLY A 82 22.33 -3.23 -6.19
CA GLY A 82 23.29 -3.67 -5.18
C GLY A 82 23.37 -2.75 -3.95
N ASN A 83 22.80 -1.55 -4.03
CA ASN A 83 22.71 -0.64 -2.88
C ASN A 83 21.48 -0.88 -2.01
N VAL A 84 20.54 -1.71 -2.47
CA VAL A 84 19.27 -1.98 -1.78
C VAL A 84 19.19 -3.45 -1.40
N VAL A 85 19.43 -3.74 -0.13
CA VAL A 85 19.40 -5.11 0.41
C VAL A 85 17.96 -5.62 0.45
N HIS A 86 17.73 -6.81 -0.11
CA HIS A 86 16.47 -7.54 0.05
C HIS A 86 16.51 -8.42 1.30
N VAL A 87 15.40 -8.51 2.04
CA VAL A 87 15.33 -9.29 3.30
C VAL A 87 15.66 -10.78 3.11
N ASP A 88 15.27 -11.36 1.98
CA ASP A 88 15.56 -12.74 1.60
C ASP A 88 16.87 -12.89 0.79
N GLY A 89 17.68 -11.83 0.67
CA GLY A 89 18.97 -11.84 -0.03
C GLY A 89 18.88 -11.86 -1.57
N SER A 90 17.73 -12.13 -2.16
CA SER A 90 17.47 -12.02 -3.59
C SER A 90 16.14 -11.30 -3.87
N VAL A 91 16.05 -10.60 -5.00
CA VAL A 91 14.79 -9.99 -5.48
C VAL A 91 14.02 -11.04 -6.27
N ASP A 92 12.78 -11.32 -5.86
CA ASP A 92 11.87 -12.20 -6.60
C ASP A 92 10.42 -11.70 -6.40
N PRO A 93 9.89 -10.92 -7.34
CA PRO A 93 8.57 -10.30 -7.17
C PRO A 93 7.43 -11.33 -7.10
N VAL A 94 7.60 -12.53 -7.66
CA VAL A 94 6.57 -13.58 -7.59
C VAL A 94 6.53 -14.15 -6.17
N ARG A 95 7.69 -14.50 -5.62
CA ARG A 95 7.80 -14.98 -4.23
C ARG A 95 7.30 -13.92 -3.24
N ASP A 96 7.70 -12.66 -3.42
CA ASP A 96 7.33 -11.58 -2.51
C ASP A 96 5.82 -11.34 -2.53
N LYS A 97 5.19 -11.41 -3.71
CA LYS A 97 3.72 -11.39 -3.86
C LYS A 97 3.07 -12.56 -3.11
N GLU A 98 3.55 -13.77 -3.32
CA GLU A 98 2.99 -14.99 -2.71
C GLU A 98 3.06 -14.96 -1.18
N ILE A 99 4.14 -14.42 -0.62
CA ILE A 99 4.27 -14.22 0.83
C ILE A 99 3.15 -13.32 1.33
N ILE A 100 2.96 -12.14 0.74
CA ILE A 100 1.95 -11.19 1.18
C ILE A 100 0.53 -11.76 1.01
N ASP A 101 0.23 -12.38 -0.14
CA ASP A 101 -1.08 -13.01 -0.38
C ASP A 101 -1.37 -14.10 0.65
N THR A 102 -0.37 -14.92 1.01
CA THR A 102 -0.51 -15.99 2.01
C THR A 102 -0.80 -15.43 3.39
N GLU A 103 -0.08 -14.39 3.82
CA GLU A 103 -0.27 -13.78 5.14
C GLU A 103 -1.66 -13.14 5.27
N LEU A 104 -2.18 -12.51 4.20
CA LEU A 104 -3.53 -11.95 4.17
C LEU A 104 -4.59 -13.06 4.24
N GLN A 105 -4.44 -14.13 3.47
CA GLN A 105 -5.37 -15.27 3.48
C GLN A 105 -5.39 -15.99 4.84
N LEU A 106 -4.23 -16.20 5.46
CA LEU A 106 -4.16 -16.78 6.80
C LEU A 106 -4.89 -15.92 7.82
N LYS A 107 -4.80 -14.59 7.69
CA LYS A 107 -5.52 -13.68 8.58
C LYS A 107 -7.01 -13.64 8.38
N ASP A 108 -7.46 -13.80 7.14
CA ASP A 108 -8.88 -13.96 6.87
C ASP A 108 -9.40 -15.27 7.48
N LEU A 109 -8.64 -16.37 7.37
CA LEU A 109 -8.99 -17.65 8.00
C LEU A 109 -9.09 -17.57 9.52
N ASP A 110 -8.19 -16.85 10.20
CA ASP A 110 -8.23 -16.65 11.66
C ASP A 110 -9.45 -15.84 12.15
N THR A 111 -10.12 -15.10 11.25
CA THR A 111 -11.21 -14.16 11.60
C THR A 111 -12.60 -14.78 11.48
N VAL A 112 -12.71 -15.99 10.93
CA VAL A 112 -13.96 -16.76 10.78
C VAL A 112 -14.18 -17.65 12.00
#